data_AF-A0A7X9Y0L6-F1
#
_entry.id   AF-A0A7X9Y0L6-F1
#
_cell.length_a   1.000
_cell.length_b   1.000
_cell.length_c   1.000
_cell.angle_alpha   90.00
_cell.angle_beta   90.00
_cell.angle_gamma   90.00
#
_symmetry.space_group_name_H-M   'P 1'
#
loop_
_entity.id
_entity.type
_entity.pdbx_description
1 polymer ?
#
loop_
_entity_poly.entity_id
_entity_poly.type
_entity_poly.pdbx_seq_one_letter_code
_entity_poly.pdbx_strand_id
1 'polypeptide(L)' 'MRWIYDACGNADLEEVALAGMGISAILEHVDLSSAPRDAADAATCLLGRLARELAEATVSHGNAGDDEPER' A
#
# COMPACT_ATOMS: atom_id res chain seq x y z
N MET A 1 -6.41 4.00 -0.90
CA MET A 1 -5.61 4.45 -2.05
C MET A 1 -6.39 4.19 -3.32
N ARG A 2 -7.16 5.14 -3.86
CA ARG A 2 -8.02 4.86 -5.01
C ARG A 2 -7.29 4.88 -6.36
N TRP A 3 -6.06 5.39 -6.37
CA TRP A 3 -5.24 5.57 -7.56
C TRP A 3 -4.44 4.31 -7.95
N ILE A 4 -4.22 3.38 -7.01
CA ILE A 4 -3.55 2.10 -7.30
C ILE A 4 -4.49 1.07 -7.94
N TYR A 5 -5.77 1.41 -8.09
CA TYR A 5 -6.77 0.55 -8.70
C TYR A 5 -7.24 1.16 -10.01
N ASP A 6 -7.36 0.33 -11.05
CA ASP A 6 -7.94 0.72 -12.32
C ASP A 6 -9.47 0.94 -12.23
N ALA A 7 -10.08 1.31 -13.36
CA ALA A 7 -11.53 1.55 -13.43
C ALA A 7 -12.38 0.29 -13.14
N CYS A 8 -11.78 -0.91 -13.23
CA CYS A 8 -12.40 -2.20 -12.95
C CYS A 8 -12.19 -2.65 -11.51
N GLY A 9 -11.40 -1.92 -10.72
CA GLY A 9 -11.06 -2.26 -9.34
C GLY A 9 -9.89 -3.25 -9.22
N ASN A 10 -9.16 -3.51 -10.30
CA ASN A 10 -7.94 -4.32 -10.25
C ASN A 10 -6.78 -3.44 -9.81
N ALA A 11 -5.90 -3.99 -8.97
CA ALA A 11 -4.70 -3.28 -8.58
C ALA A 11 -3.71 -3.22 -9.77
N ASP A 12 -3.25 -2.01 -10.10
CA ASP A 12 -2.18 -1.80 -11.08
C ASP A 12 -0.83 -2.14 -10.42
N LEU A 13 -0.09 -3.08 -11.02
CA LEU A 13 1.18 -3.57 -10.48
C LEU A 13 2.26 -2.50 -10.40
N GLU A 14 2.33 -1.60 -11.39
CA GLU A 14 3.33 -0.54 -11.40
C GLU A 14 3.02 0.48 -10.30
N GLU A 15 1.74 0.83 -10.13
CA GLU A 15 1.29 1.74 -9.09
C GLU A 15 1.40 1.13 -7.69
N VAL A 16 1.15 -0.18 -7.53
CA VAL A 16 1.40 -0.92 -6.28
C VAL A 16 2.90 -0.93 -5.96
N ALA A 17 3.77 -1.23 -6.92
CA ALA A 17 5.21 -1.21 -6.70
C ALA A 17 5.72 0.19 -6.34
N LEU A 18 5.21 1.22 -7.02
CA LEU A 18 5.52 2.62 -6.74
C LEU A 18 5.06 3.06 -5.35
N ALA A 19 3.84 2.68 -4.95
CA ALA A 19 3.30 2.93 -3.62
C ALA A 19 4.16 2.25 -2.54
N GLY A 20 4.59 1.01 -2.77
CA GLY A 20 5.50 0.28 -1.88
C GLY A 20 6.83 1.00 -1.68
N MET A 21 7.49 1.39 -2.77
CA MET A 21 8.74 2.15 -2.72
C MET A 21 8.57 3.48 -1.98
N GLY A 22 7.47 4.20 -2.22
CA GLY A 22 7.17 5.46 -1.55
C GLY A 22 6.99 5.31 -0.04
N ILE A 23 6.25 4.28 0.39
CA ILE A 23 6.04 3.99 1.83
C ILE A 23 7.38 3.61 2.49
N SER A 24 8.19 2.76 1.86
CA SER A 24 9.52 2.42 2.36
C SER A 24 10.43 3.64 2.51
N ALA A 25 10.46 4.53 1.51
CA ALA A 25 11.26 5.76 1.57
C ALA A 25 10.80 6.69 2.71
N ILE A 26 9.48 6.78 2.95
CA ILE A 26 8.94 7.53 4.09
C ILE A 26 9.41 6.92 5.41
N LEU A 27 9.31 5.59 5.56
CA LEU A 27 9.72 4.91 6.79
C LEU A 27 11.23 4.98 7.07
N GLU A 28 12.06 5.01 6.03
CA GLU A 28 13.52 5.16 6.17
C GLU A 28 13.94 6.57 6.63
N HIS A 29 13.18 7.60 6.27
CA HIS A 29 13.58 8.99 6.46
C HIS A 29 12.76 9.78 7.48
N VAL A 30 11.59 9.29 7.89
CA VAL A 30 10.74 10.00 8.86
C VAL A 30 11.17 9.67 10.29
N ASP A 31 11.68 10.69 10.99
CA ASP A 31 11.85 10.68 12.43
C ASP A 31 10.69 11.41 13.12
N LEU A 32 9.88 10.66 13.88
CA LEU A 32 8.76 11.20 14.66
C LEU A 32 9.14 11.52 16.11
N SER A 33 10.40 11.36 16.51
CA SER A 33 10.85 11.52 17.91
C SER A 33 10.58 12.91 18.48
N SER A 34 10.55 13.94 17.62
CA SER A 34 10.29 15.34 17.98
C SER A 34 8.83 15.77 17.78
N ALA A 35 8.00 14.91 17.21
CA ALA A 35 6.59 15.22 16.96
C ALA A 35 5.77 15.15 18.26
N PRO A 36 4.72 15.99 18.41
CA PRO A 36 3.69 15.77 19.42
C PRO A 36 3.15 14.34 19.35
N ARG A 37 2.92 13.72 20.51
CA ARG A 37 2.56 12.30 20.59
C ARG A 37 1.32 11.96 19.78
N ASP A 38 0.30 12.79 19.84
CA ASP A 38 -0.93 12.66 19.07
C ASP A 38 -0.68 12.69 17.55
N ALA A 39 0.23 13.55 17.09
CA ALA A 39 0.64 13.61 15.69
C ALA A 39 1.45 12.36 15.28
N ALA A 40 2.36 11.89 16.14
CA ALA A 40 3.13 10.67 15.90
C ALA A 40 2.24 9.41 15.84
N ASP A 41 1.27 9.31 16.76
CA ASP A 41 0.31 8.22 16.80
C ASP A 41 -0.60 8.24 15.55
N ALA A 42 -1.08 9.42 15.14
CA ALA A 42 -1.87 9.57 13.91
C ALA A 42 -1.07 9.21 12.65
N ALA A 43 0.19 9.66 12.55
CA ALA A 43 1.06 9.34 11.43
C ALA A 43 1.34 7.83 11.35
N THR A 44 1.65 7.20 12.48
CA THR A 44 1.87 5.75 12.57
C THR A 44 0.61 4.96 12.19
N CYS A 45 -0.56 5.40 12.65
CA CYS A 45 -1.84 4.80 12.29
C CYS A 45 -2.11 4.87 10.79
N LEU A 46 -1.87 6.03 10.16
CA LEU A 46 -2.04 6.21 8.72
C LEU A 46 -1.06 5.35 7.92
N LEU A 47 0.22 5.29 8.32
CA LEU A 47 1.22 4.43 7.68
C LEU A 47 0.84 2.95 7.78
N GLY A 48 0.36 2.49 8.93
CA GLY A 48 -0.13 1.12 9.10
C GLY A 48 -1.33 0.80 8.20
N ARG A 49 -2.26 1.75 8.03
CA ARG A 49 -3.38 1.60 7.09
C ARG A 49 -2.92 1.53 5.64
N LEU A 50 -1.97 2.37 5.24
CA LEU A 50 -1.41 2.35 3.89
C LEU A 50 -0.68 1.03 3.61
N ALA A 51 0.15 0.55 4.55
CA ALA A 51 0.84 -0.73 4.42
C ALA A 51 -0.15 -1.91 4.28
N ARG A 52 -1.26 -1.88 5.04
CA ARG A 52 -2.32 -2.90 4.92
C ARG A 52 -3.03 -2.84 3.58
N GLU A 53 -3.47 -1.66 3.15
CA GLU A 53 -4.14 -1.49 1.84
C GLU A 53 -3.22 -1.95 0.70
N LEU A 54 -1.91 -1.66 0.79
CA LEU A 54 -0.92 -2.14 -0.18
C LEU A 54 -0.80 -3.67 -0.17
N ALA A 55 -0.75 -4.29 1.00
CA ALA A 55 -0.71 -5.75 1.11
C ALA A 55 -1.97 -6.41 0.51
N GLU A 56 -3.15 -5.83 0.76
CA GLU A 56 -4.41 -6.29 0.17
C GLU A 56 -4.41 -6.15 -1.37
N ALA A 57 -3.87 -5.06 -1.92
CA ALA A 57 -3.71 -4.87 -3.35
C ALA A 57 -2.74 -5.89 -3.99
N THR A 58 -1.62 -6.17 -3.33
CA THR A 58 -0.65 -7.20 -3.77
C THR A 58 -1.28 -8.60 -3.79
N VAL A 59 -2.07 -8.96 -2.78
CA VAL A 59 -2.75 -10.26 -2.71
C VAL A 59 -3.90 -10.37 -3.72
N SER A 60 -4.67 -9.29 -3.92
CA SER A 60 -5.76 -9.26 -4.90
C SER A 60 -5.26 -9.56 -6.32
N HIS A 61 -4.03 -9.16 -6.65
CA HIS A 61 -3.40 -9.52 -7.90
C HIS A 61 -3.03 -11.02 -7.96
N GLY A 62 -2.50 -11.59 -6.88
CA GLY A 62 -2.11 -13.00 -6.80
C GLY A 62 -3.26 -13.97 -7.11
N ASN A 63 -4.49 -13.61 -6.76
CA ASN A 63 -5.68 -14.41 -7.04
C ASN A 63 -6.30 -14.17 -8.44
N ALA A 64 -5.94 -13.08 -9.13
CA ALA A 64 -6.45 -12.82 -10.49
C ALA A 64 -5.72 -13.63 -11.58
N GLY A 65 -4.55 -14.19 -11.24
CA GLY A 65 -3.74 -15.03 -12.14
C GLY A 65 -4.01 -16.53 -12.08
N ASP A 66 -4.78 -17.01 -11.10
CA ASP A 66 -5.11 -18.45 -10.93
C ASP A 66 -6.46 -18.84 -11.61
N ASP A 67 -7.16 -17.89 -12.24
CA ASP A 67 -8.40 -18.11 -12.99
C ASP A 67 -8.14 -18.32 -14.51
N GLU A 68 -7.00 -18.90 -14.92
CA GLU A 68 -6.90 -19.49 -16.26
C GLU A 68 -7.63 -20.84 -16.26
N PRO A 69 -8.62 -21.08 -17.14
CA PRO A 69 -9.18 -22.41 -17.27
C PRO A 69 -8.13 -23.31 -17.92
N GLU A 70 -7.58 -24.25 -17.14
CA GLU A 70 -6.84 -25.39 -17.69
C GLU A 70 -7.72 -26.03 -18.77
N ARG A 71 -7.21 -26.01 -20.00
CA ARG A 71 -7.91 -26.48 -21.20
C ARG A 71 -7.46 -27.89 -21.57
#